data_AF-A0AAD1TPC2-F1
#
_entry.id   AF-A0AAD1TPC2-F1
#
_cell.length_a   1.000
_cell.length_b   1.000
_cell.length_c   1.000
_cell.angle_alpha   90.00
_cell.angle_beta   90.00
_cell.angle_gamma   90.00
#
_symmetry.space_group_name_H-M   'P 1'
#
loop_
_entity.id
_entity.type
_entity.pdbx_description
1 polymer ?
#
loop_
_entity_poly.entity_id
_entity_poly.type
_entity_poly.pdbx_seq_one_letter_code
_entity_poly.pdbx_strand_id
1 'polypeptide(L)'
;SLTEEPLPNVVVIHGGGNDLGLVPQRELVKCMKQDVDRLRGLVPGVKVVWSEMVPRLCWRYARDEKAVSRCRGKVNRTMAVFIRRLGGVVVRHRELEERLPGYFRDDGVHLSDLDKWRVIVGEFSLNKWRVIVG
;
A
#
# COMPACT_ATOMS: atom_id res chain seq x y z
N SER A 1 -16.14 11.63 -29.50
CA SER A 1 -16.67 11.70 -28.12
C SER A 1 -15.77 10.86 -27.25
N LEU A 2 -15.00 11.48 -26.36
CA LEU A 2 -14.23 10.75 -25.34
C LEU A 2 -15.27 10.20 -24.37
N THR A 3 -15.52 8.90 -24.41
CA THR A 3 -16.37 8.23 -23.42
C THR A 3 -15.70 8.39 -22.07
N GLU A 4 -16.33 9.13 -21.16
CA GLU A 4 -15.88 9.17 -19.76
C GLU A 4 -15.87 7.73 -19.24
N GLU A 5 -14.71 7.24 -18.81
CA GLU A 5 -14.63 5.91 -18.23
C GLU A 5 -15.49 5.88 -16.95
N PRO A 6 -16.29 4.82 -16.75
CA PRO A 6 -17.13 4.72 -15.57
C PRO A 6 -16.27 4.73 -14.31
N LEU A 7 -16.72 5.47 -13.30
CA LEU A 7 -16.03 5.54 -12.02
C LEU A 7 -15.91 4.14 -11.37
N PRO A 8 -14.77 3.82 -10.73
CA PRO A 8 -14.54 2.49 -10.18
C PRO A 8 -15.44 2.22 -8.97
N ASN A 9 -16.01 1.02 -8.91
CA ASN A 9 -16.75 0.58 -7.72
C ASN A 9 -15.82 0.08 -6.59
N VAL A 10 -14.60 -0.31 -6.93
CA VAL A 10 -13.59 -0.83 -6.00
C VAL A 10 -12.24 -0.21 -6.32
N VAL A 11 -11.52 0.22 -5.29
CA VAL A 11 -10.13 0.69 -5.42
C VAL A 11 -9.25 -0.08 -4.44
N VAL A 12 -8.19 -0.69 -4.97
CA VAL A 12 -7.15 -1.34 -4.17
C VAL A 12 -6.02 -0.35 -3.93
N ILE A 13 -5.67 -0.11 -2.67
CA ILE A 13 -4.56 0.76 -2.27
C ILE A 13 -3.46 -0.12 -1.70
N HIS A 14 -2.28 -0.05 -2.32
CA HIS A 14 -1.04 -0.66 -1.86
C HIS A 14 0.07 0.38 -1.89
N GLY A 15 0.49 0.91 -0.73
CA GLY A 15 1.42 2.04 -0.71
C GLY A 15 2.01 2.34 0.66
N GLY A 16 2.83 3.39 0.75
CA GLY A 16 3.47 3.87 1.99
C GLY A 16 4.83 3.23 2.31
N GLY A 17 5.19 2.13 1.65
CA GLY A 17 6.47 1.45 1.88
C GLY A 17 7.69 2.28 1.50
N ASN A 18 7.56 3.20 0.54
CA ASN A 18 8.65 4.06 0.08
C ASN A 18 8.99 5.18 1.06
N ASP A 19 8.00 5.63 1.83
CA ASP A 19 8.14 6.72 2.80
C ASP A 19 8.52 6.22 4.19
N LEU A 20 8.49 4.90 4.42
CA LEU A 20 8.88 4.29 5.68
C LEU A 20 10.36 4.58 6.00
N GLY A 21 10.59 5.24 7.13
CA GLY A 21 11.93 5.65 7.56
C GLY A 21 12.38 7.01 7.02
N LEU A 22 11.65 7.58 6.05
CA LEU A 22 11.87 8.94 5.54
C LEU A 22 11.00 9.97 6.27
N VAL A 23 9.76 9.60 6.58
CA VAL A 23 8.82 10.47 7.32
C VAL A 23 8.41 9.86 8.66
N PRO A 24 8.01 10.67 9.66
CA PRO A 24 7.47 10.17 10.91
C PRO A 24 6.23 9.28 10.68
N GLN A 25 6.17 8.12 11.34
CA GLN A 25 5.06 7.17 11.20
C GLN A 25 3.67 7.80 11.36
N ARG A 26 3.53 8.73 12.33
CA ARG A 26 2.27 9.42 12.60
C ARG A 26 1.83 10.30 11.43
N GLU A 27 2.79 10.96 10.79
CA GLU A 27 2.55 11.82 9.64
C GLU A 27 2.18 10.99 8.41
N LEU A 28 2.91 9.90 8.15
CA LEU A 28 2.56 8.94 7.10
C LEU A 28 1.12 8.45 7.23
N VAL A 29 0.74 7.96 8.42
CA VAL A 29 -0.63 7.50 8.69
C VAL A 29 -1.66 8.62 8.50
N LYS A 30 -1.33 9.85 8.90
CA LYS A 30 -2.22 11.00 8.74
C LYS A 30 -2.47 11.27 7.25
N CYS A 31 -1.42 11.37 6.44
CA CYS A 31 -1.52 11.61 5.00
C CYS A 31 -2.31 10.49 4.30
N MET A 32 -1.98 9.23 4.58
CA MET A 32 -2.69 8.08 3.99
C MET A 32 -4.20 8.08 4.31
N LYS A 33 -4.59 8.48 5.52
CA LYS A 33 -6.02 8.60 5.88
C LYS A 33 -6.70 9.73 5.12
N GLN A 34 -6.04 10.89 5.01
CA GLN A 34 -6.54 12.03 4.25
C GLN A 34 -6.73 11.67 2.77
N ASP A 35 -5.82 10.88 2.20
CA ASP A 35 -5.92 10.41 0.82
C ASP A 35 -7.13 9.48 0.61
N VAL A 36 -7.38 8.56 1.56
CA VAL A 36 -8.54 7.67 1.53
C VAL A 36 -9.85 8.46 1.67
N ASP A 37 -9.91 9.42 2.60
CA ASP A 37 -11.11 10.24 2.79
C ASP A 37 -11.38 11.10 1.54
N ARG A 38 -10.33 11.66 0.93
CA ARG A 38 -10.43 12.40 -0.34
C ARG A 38 -10.93 11.51 -1.47
N LEU A 39 -10.39 10.30 -1.62
CA LEU A 39 -10.83 9.34 -2.64
C LEU A 39 -12.33 9.04 -2.50
N ARG A 40 -12.81 8.78 -1.28
CA ARG A 40 -14.22 8.50 -1.01
C ARG A 40 -15.13 9.70 -1.26
N GLY A 41 -14.62 10.92 -1.10
CA GLY A 41 -15.34 12.15 -1.46
C GLY A 41 -15.42 12.36 -2.97
N LEU A 42 -14.40 11.97 -3.73
CA LEU A 42 -14.36 12.07 -5.19
C LEU A 42 -15.16 10.96 -5.88
N VAL A 43 -15.25 9.78 -5.27
CA VAL A 43 -15.95 8.62 -5.82
C VAL A 43 -16.95 8.08 -4.79
N PRO A 44 -18.15 8.68 -4.69
CA PRO A 44 -19.18 8.22 -3.76
C PRO A 44 -19.50 6.74 -3.96
N GLY A 45 -19.55 5.97 -2.87
CA GLY A 45 -19.87 4.55 -2.91
C GLY A 45 -18.70 3.61 -3.26
N VAL A 46 -17.49 4.14 -3.52
CA VAL A 46 -16.31 3.31 -3.76
C VAL A 46 -15.98 2.42 -2.56
N LYS A 47 -15.75 1.13 -2.81
CA LYS A 47 -15.21 0.20 -1.81
C LYS A 47 -13.69 0.27 -1.83
N VAL A 48 -13.10 0.61 -0.69
CA VAL A 48 -11.64 0.65 -0.55
C VAL A 48 -11.14 -0.69 -0.04
N VAL A 49 -10.16 -1.25 -0.74
CA VAL A 49 -9.39 -2.42 -0.30
C VAL A 49 -7.98 -1.97 0.05
N TRP A 50 -7.59 -2.15 1.31
CA TRP A 50 -6.22 -1.91 1.76
C TRP A 50 -5.40 -3.19 1.64
N SER A 51 -4.44 -3.19 0.72
CA SER A 51 -3.45 -4.23 0.57
C SER A 51 -2.26 -3.89 1.46
N GLU A 52 -2.13 -4.62 2.58
CA GLU A 52 -1.07 -4.35 3.55
C GLU A 52 0.31 -4.33 2.90
N MET A 53 1.17 -3.40 3.35
CA MET A 53 2.55 -3.35 2.87
C MET A 53 3.24 -4.67 3.15
N VAL A 54 3.86 -5.26 2.14
CA VAL A 54 4.66 -6.48 2.24
C VAL A 54 5.99 -6.21 2.96
N PRO A 55 6.58 -7.20 3.64
CA PRO A 55 7.95 -7.07 4.09
C PRO A 55 8.90 -6.95 2.89
N ARG A 56 10.04 -6.29 3.10
CA ARG A 56 11.16 -6.24 2.14
C ARG A 56 12.35 -6.97 2.74
N LEU A 57 13.20 -7.57 1.90
CA LEU A 57 14.45 -8.20 2.34
C LEU A 57 15.45 -7.13 2.79
N CYS A 58 15.49 -6.00 2.08
CA CYS A 58 16.26 -4.83 2.46
C CYS A 58 15.39 -3.57 2.40
N TRP A 59 15.70 -2.59 3.26
CA TRP A 59 15.07 -1.27 3.21
C TRP A 59 16.11 -0.25 2.77
N ARG A 60 15.99 0.26 1.55
CA ARG A 60 16.92 1.25 1.00
C ARG A 60 16.97 2.46 1.95
N TYR A 61 18.18 2.83 2.37
CA TYR A 61 18.46 3.94 3.30
C TYR A 61 18.04 3.73 4.77
N ALA A 62 17.59 2.54 5.17
CA ALA A 62 17.30 2.26 6.56
C ALA A 62 18.58 2.10 7.38
N ARG A 63 18.74 2.93 8.42
CA ARG A 63 19.80 2.73 9.43
C ARG A 63 19.52 1.54 10.37
N ASP A 64 18.24 1.19 10.53
CA ASP A 64 17.77 0.05 11.33
C ASP A 64 16.56 -0.60 10.65
N GLU A 65 16.81 -1.70 9.94
CA GLU A 65 15.76 -2.46 9.25
C GLU A 65 14.71 -3.06 10.19
N LYS A 66 15.09 -3.41 11.43
CA LYS A 66 14.14 -3.91 12.42
C LYS A 66 13.21 -2.80 12.88
N ALA A 67 13.71 -1.58 13.04
CA ALA A 67 12.87 -0.41 13.31
C ALA A 67 11.90 -0.12 12.16
N VAL A 68 12.38 -0.14 10.91
CA VAL A 68 11.52 0.08 9.73
C VAL A 68 10.46 -1.02 9.59
N SER A 69 10.82 -2.28 9.81
CA SER A 69 9.85 -3.39 9.78
C SER A 69 8.79 -3.28 10.89
N ARG A 70 9.19 -2.86 12.11
CA ARG A 70 8.25 -2.57 13.20
C ARG A 70 7.32 -1.40 12.84
N CYS A 71 7.86 -0.35 12.20
CA CYS A 71 7.11 0.80 11.71
C CYS A 71 6.07 0.36 10.67
N ARG A 72 6.46 -0.41 9.65
CA ARG A 72 5.55 -1.03 8.67
C ARG A 72 4.37 -1.74 9.35
N GLY A 73 4.66 -2.62 10.31
CA GLY A 73 3.62 -3.36 11.03
C GLY A 73 2.66 -2.45 11.79
N LYS A 74 3.15 -1.36 12.39
CA LYS A 74 2.29 -0.37 13.06
C LYS A 74 1.41 0.41 12.07
N VAL A 75 1.95 0.82 10.92
CA VAL A 75 1.19 1.49 9.86
C VAL A 75 0.10 0.55 9.32
N ASN A 76 0.45 -0.68 8.96
CA ASN A 76 -0.50 -1.69 8.49
C ASN A 76 -1.66 -1.88 9.47
N ARG A 77 -1.37 -2.12 10.77
CA ARG A 77 -2.41 -2.26 11.79
C ARG A 77 -3.30 -1.01 11.89
N THR A 78 -2.71 0.18 11.85
CA THR A 78 -3.44 1.44 12.00
C THR A 78 -4.36 1.69 10.81
N MET A 79 -3.86 1.48 9.59
CA MET A 79 -4.65 1.61 8.37
C MET A 79 -5.72 0.53 8.29
N ALA A 80 -5.41 -0.71 8.68
CA ALA A 80 -6.38 -1.80 8.68
C ALA A 80 -7.58 -1.53 9.60
N VAL A 81 -7.36 -0.97 10.79
CA VAL A 81 -8.45 -0.55 11.69
C VAL A 81 -9.25 0.59 11.06
N PHE A 82 -8.58 1.59 10.50
CA PHE A 82 -9.25 2.72 9.84
C PHE A 82 -10.12 2.28 8.67
N ILE A 83 -9.60 1.47 7.76
CA ILE A 83 -10.30 0.99 6.56
C ILE A 83 -11.52 0.14 6.94
N ARG A 84 -11.39 -0.76 7.92
CA ARG A 84 -12.53 -1.54 8.42
C ARG A 84 -13.64 -0.66 9.01
N ARG A 85 -13.29 0.42 9.72
CA ARG A 85 -14.28 1.39 10.24
C ARG A 85 -15.03 2.12 9.13
N LEU A 86 -14.44 2.26 7.95
CA LEU A 86 -15.09 2.84 6.77
C LEU A 86 -15.88 1.80 5.94
N GLY A 87 -15.99 0.55 6.40
CA GLY A 87 -16.63 -0.54 5.67
C GLY A 87 -15.78 -1.12 4.53
N GLY A 88 -14.49 -0.80 4.48
CA GLY A 88 -13.55 -1.34 3.50
C GLY A 88 -12.99 -2.72 3.87
N VAL A 89 -12.21 -3.28 2.95
CA VAL A 89 -11.60 -4.62 3.08
C VAL A 89 -10.10 -4.47 3.34
N VAL A 90 -9.52 -5.40 4.09
CA VAL A 90 -8.06 -5.48 4.33
C VAL A 90 -7.54 -6.82 3.85
N VAL A 91 -6.53 -6.77 2.99
CA VAL A 91 -5.81 -7.95 2.48
C VAL A 91 -4.44 -7.99 3.13
N ARG A 92 -4.11 -9.11 3.78
CA ARG A 92 -2.80 -9.37 4.39
C ARG A 92 -2.15 -10.53 3.66
N HIS A 93 -0.91 -10.34 3.25
CA HIS A 93 -0.11 -11.30 2.49
C HIS A 93 0.73 -12.14 3.46
N ARG A 94 0.14 -13.20 4.03
CA ARG A 94 0.79 -14.01 5.08
C ARG A 94 1.95 -14.83 4.54
N GLU A 95 1.80 -15.29 3.31
CA GLU A 95 2.76 -16.10 2.57
C GLU A 95 4.09 -15.36 2.37
N LEU A 96 4.03 -14.03 2.27
CA LEU A 96 5.19 -13.16 2.10
C LEU A 96 5.89 -12.80 3.42
N GLU A 97 5.30 -13.11 4.58
CA GLU A 97 5.86 -12.74 5.89
C GLU A 97 7.17 -13.48 6.21
N GLU A 98 7.33 -14.69 5.67
CA GLU A 98 8.52 -15.52 5.84
C GLU A 98 9.74 -15.02 5.07
N ARG A 99 9.57 -14.03 4.18
CA ARG A 99 10.66 -13.41 3.41
C ARG A 99 11.52 -14.42 2.64
N LEU A 100 10.91 -15.46 2.09
CA LEU A 100 11.66 -16.47 1.33
C LEU A 100 12.30 -15.82 0.08
N PRO A 101 13.60 -16.03 -0.19
CA PRO A 101 14.30 -15.38 -1.31
C PRO A 101 13.63 -15.59 -2.68
N GLY A 102 12.93 -16.70 -2.90
CA GLY A 102 12.22 -16.98 -4.16
C GLY A 102 11.02 -16.06 -4.45
N TYR A 103 10.51 -15.34 -3.45
CA TYR A 103 9.39 -14.40 -3.60
C TYR A 103 9.82 -13.00 -4.02
N PHE A 104 11.13 -12.71 -3.99
CA PHE A 104 11.65 -11.38 -4.31
C PHE A 104 12.55 -11.44 -5.55
N ARG A 105 12.59 -10.34 -6.29
CA ARG A 105 13.62 -10.11 -7.31
C ARG A 105 14.97 -9.99 -6.64
N ASP A 106 16.03 -10.05 -7.44
CA ASP A 106 17.42 -9.93 -6.97
C ASP A 106 17.70 -8.62 -6.21
N ASP A 107 16.85 -7.59 -6.37
CA ASP A 107 16.94 -6.35 -5.61
C ASP A 107 16.44 -6.44 -4.15
N GLY A 108 15.79 -7.55 -3.78
CA GLY A 108 15.26 -7.80 -2.43
C GLY A 108 14.13 -6.87 -2.00
N VAL A 109 13.60 -6.05 -2.91
CA VAL A 109 12.58 -5.03 -2.65
C VAL A 109 11.28 -5.36 -3.38
N HIS A 110 11.38 -5.78 -4.64
CA HIS A 110 10.23 -6.07 -5.48
C HIS A 110 9.92 -7.57 -5.48
N LEU A 111 8.65 -7.94 -5.63
CA LEU A 111 8.25 -9.33 -5.77
C LEU A 111 8.69 -9.90 -7.13
N SER A 112 9.04 -11.18 -7.16
CA SER A 112 9.40 -11.89 -8.38
C SER A 112 8.16 -12.06 -9.28
N ASP A 113 8.39 -12.27 -10.58
CA ASP A 113 7.31 -12.40 -11.57
C ASP A 113 6.38 -13.60 -11.33
N LEU A 114 6.82 -14.57 -10.52
CA LEU A 114 6.07 -15.76 -10.11
C LEU A 114 4.88 -15.46 -9.18
N ASP A 115 4.87 -14.30 -8.50
CA ASP A 115 3.82 -13.91 -7.56
C ASP A 115 2.87 -12.82 -8.10
N LYS A 116 2.83 -12.61 -9.42
CA LYS A 116 1.91 -11.68 -10.10
C LYS A 116 0.45 -12.17 -10.08
N TRP A 117 -0.10 -12.51 -8.93
CA TRP A 117 -1.56 -12.59 -8.77
C TRP A 117 -2.13 -11.17 -8.68
N ARG A 118 -2.37 -10.53 -9.84
CA ARG A 118 -3.14 -9.28 -10.05
C ARG A 118 -3.28 -8.38 -8.80
N VAL A 119 -2.16 -7.91 -8.26
CA VAL A 119 -2.13 -6.77 -7.34
C VAL A 119 -1.80 -5.56 -8.19
N ILE A 120 -2.75 -4.63 -8.29
CA ILE A 120 -2.48 -3.30 -8.84
C ILE A 120 -1.50 -2.63 -7.87
N VAL A 121 -0.22 -2.61 -8.22
CA VAL A 121 0.83 -1.90 -7.49
C VAL A 121 0.84 -0.46 -7.99
N GLY A 122 0.32 0.46 -7.17
CA GLY A 122 0.59 1.89 -7.33
C GLY A 122 1.95 2.21 -6.71
N GLU A 123 2.87 2.74 -7.49
CA GLU A 123 4.11 3.31 -6.95
C GLU A 123 3.77 4.69 -6.37
N PHE A 124 3.84 4.84 -5.05
CA PHE A 124 3.61 6.11 -4.37
C PHE A 124 4.96 6.77 -4.07
N SER A 125 5.16 7.94 -4.68
CA SER A 125 6.23 8.89 -4.34
C SER A 125 5.56 10.24 -4.15
N LEU A 126 5.98 10.98 -3.12
CA LEU A 126 5.55 12.36 -2.87
C LEU A 126 5.64 13.14 -4.20
N ASN A 127 4.48 13.52 -4.74
CA ASN A 127 4.25 14.39 -5.92
C ASN A 127 3.79 13.78 -7.26
N LYS A 128 3.40 12.51 -7.39
CA LYS A 128 2.69 12.06 -8.62
C LYS A 128 1.53 11.10 -8.33
N TRP A 129 0.32 11.60 -8.55
CA TRP A 129 -0.91 10.80 -8.58
C TRP A 129 -1.03 10.12 -9.94
N ARG A 130 -0.92 8.79 -9.99
CA ARG A 130 -1.54 7.98 -11.04
C ARG A 130 -2.33 6.87 -10.38
N VAL A 131 -3.65 7.02 -10.37
CA VAL A 131 -4.56 5.91 -10.11
C VAL A 131 -4.51 5.04 -11.36
N ILE A 132 -3.79 3.92 -11.30
CA ILE A 132 -3.89 2.90 -12.36
C ILE A 132 -5.13 2.09 -12.01
N VAL A 133 -6.26 2.47 -12.62
CA VAL A 133 -7.41 1.58 -12.72
C VAL A 133 -7.06 0.61 -13.84
N GLY A 134 -7.06 -0.69 -13.56
CA GLY A 134 -6.86 -1.76 -14.53
C GLY A 134 -7.96 -2.79 -14.42
#